data_AF-A0A970JA80-F1
#
_entry.id   AF-A0A970JA80-F1
#
_cell.length_a   1.000
_cell.length_b   1.000
_cell.length_c   1.000
_cell.angle_alpha   90.00
_cell.angle_beta   90.00
_cell.angle_gamma   90.00
#
_symmetry.space_group_name_H-M   'P 1'
#
loop_
_entity.id
_entity.type
_entity.pdbx_description
1 polymer ?
#
loop_
_entity_poly.entity_id
_entity_poly.type
_entity_poly.pdbx_seq_one_letter_code
_entity_poly.pdbx_strand_id
1 'polypeptide(L)' 'MTEKLFAAIDLGGTKIYTVIADSEMKILSRIQLLTPAREDTRTLLSSLAGSVHAALERAGAGRHSLAACGICVAGF' A
#
# COMPACT_ATOMS: atom_id res chain seq x y z
N MET A 1 -19.24 -7.22 12.10
CA MET A 1 -18.26 -6.12 11.95
C MET A 1 -17.54 -6.35 10.65
N THR A 2 -17.35 -5.32 9.82
CA THR A 2 -16.49 -5.41 8.64
C THR A 2 -15.08 -5.76 9.10
N GLU A 3 -14.44 -6.74 8.47
CA GLU A 3 -13.07 -7.15 8.77
C GLU A 3 -12.14 -5.94 8.64
N LYS A 4 -11.34 -5.66 9.68
CA LYS A 4 -10.45 -4.50 9.70
C LYS A 4 -9.14 -4.88 9.04
N LEU A 5 -8.84 -4.21 7.93
CA LEU A 5 -7.61 -4.39 7.18
C LEU A 5 -6.68 -3.21 7.39
N PHE A 6 -5.38 -3.49 7.31
CA PHE A 6 -4.31 -2.52 7.45
C PHE A 6 -3.46 -2.54 6.19
N ALA A 7 -3.18 -1.37 5.64
CA ALA A 7 -2.19 -1.23 4.58
C ALA A 7 -0.87 -0.78 5.18
N ALA A 8 0.24 -1.35 4.70
CA ALA A 8 1.56 -0.79 4.93
C ALA A 8 2.26 -0.59 3.58
N ILE A 9 2.80 0.61 3.40
CA ILE A 9 3.61 0.98 2.25
C ILE A 9 5.05 1.17 2.72
N ASP A 10 5.98 0.52 2.03
CA ASP A 10 7.41 0.78 2.13
C ASP A 10 7.87 1.48 0.84
N LEU A 11 8.18 2.77 0.97
CA LEU A 11 8.62 3.63 -0.12
C LEU A 11 10.14 3.73 -0.13
N GLY A 12 10.75 2.97 -1.02
CA GLY A 12 12.17 3.08 -1.36
C GLY A 12 12.42 3.93 -2.61
N GLY A 13 13.68 4.27 -2.87
CA GLY A 13 14.06 5.06 -4.05
C GLY A 13 13.85 4.36 -5.40
N THR A 14 13.70 3.02 -5.41
CA THR A 14 13.50 2.23 -6.63
C THR A 14 12.22 1.41 -6.65
N LYS A 15 11.64 1.13 -5.47
CA LYS A 15 10.46 0.28 -5.33
C LYS A 15 9.49 0.86 -4.31
N ILE A 16 8.20 0.70 -4.62
CA ILE A 16 7.09 0.85 -3.69
C ILE A 16 6.60 -0.55 -3.37
N TYR A 17 6.70 -0.96 -2.11
CA TYR A 17 6.15 -2.23 -1.65
C TYR A 17 4.88 -1.96 -0.86
N THR A 18 3.82 -2.74 -1.09
CA THR A 18 2.54 -2.55 -0.39
C THR A 18 2.00 -3.89 0.04
N VAL A 19 1.57 -3.96 1.30
CA VAL A 19 0.94 -5.15 1.89
C VAL A 19 -0.42 -4.80 2.46
N ILE A 20 -1.34 -5.76 2.41
CA ILE A 20 -2.59 -5.76 3.16
C ILE A 20 -2.51 -6.84 4.23
N ALA A 21 -2.81 -6.49 5.47
CA ALA A 21 -2.89 -7.43 6.59
C ALA A 21 -4.24 -7.34 7.29
N ASP A 22 -4.66 -8.44 7.91
CA ASP A 22 -5.85 -8.50 8.77
C ASP A 22 -5.56 -8.00 10.20
N SER A 23 -6.56 -8.10 11.09
CA SER A 23 -6.44 -7.73 12.50
C SER A 23 -5.50 -8.61 13.33
N GLU A 24 -5.09 -9.76 12.81
CA GLU A 24 -4.09 -10.64 13.41
C GLU A 24 -2.70 -10.39 12.83
N MET A 25 -2.54 -9.33 12.02
CA MET A 25 -1.31 -8.97 11.30
C MET A 25 -0.85 -10.03 10.29
N LYS A 26 -1.76 -10.90 9.84
CA LYS A 26 -1.47 -11.86 8.78
C LYS A 26 -1.56 -11.16 7.44
N ILE A 27 -0.51 -11.27 6.63
CA ILE A 27 -0.46 -10.70 5.28
C ILE A 27 -1.40 -11.47 4.35
N LEU A 28 -2.41 -10.78 3.83
CA LEU A 28 -3.39 -11.30 2.87
C LEU A 28 -2.91 -11.10 1.42
N SER A 29 -2.27 -9.97 1.14
CA SER A 29 -1.74 -9.67 -0.18
C SER A 29 -0.48 -8.81 -0.10
N ARG A 30 0.29 -8.85 -1.19
CA ARG A 30 1.48 -8.02 -1.40
C ARG A 30 1.59 -7.65 -2.87
N ILE A 31 2.09 -6.46 -3.14
CA ILE A 31 2.47 -6.03 -4.49
C ILE A 31 3.75 -5.21 -4.44
N GLN A 32 4.40 -5.09 -5.60
CA GLN A 32 5.59 -4.28 -5.79
C GLN A 32 5.44 -3.47 -7.07
N LEU A 33 5.64 -2.16 -6.98
CA LEU A 33 5.73 -1.26 -8.12
C LEU A 33 7.13 -0.64 -8.18
N LEU A 34 7.52 -0.15 -9.35
CA LEU A 34 8.70 0.71 -9.47
C LEU A 34 8.38 2.09 -8.88
N THR A 35 9.33 2.67 -8.15
CA THR A 35 9.20 4.06 -7.70
C THR A 35 9.39 4.99 -8.90
N PRO A 36 8.44 5.89 -9.18
CA PRO A 36 8.59 6.88 -10.25
C PRO A 36 9.52 8.02 -9.80
N ALA A 37 10.78 7.71 -9.48
CA ALA A 37 11.71 8.62 -8.80
C ALA A 37 12.11 9.87 -9.60
N ARG A 38 11.83 9.88 -10.92
CA ARG A 38 12.09 11.01 -11.82
C ARG A 38 10.83 11.81 -12.18
N GLU A 39 9.67 11.35 -11.73
CA GLU A 39 8.40 11.98 -12.01
C GLU A 39 8.05 13.00 -10.93
N ASP A 40 6.98 13.76 -11.17
CA ASP A 40 6.48 14.72 -10.20
C ASP A 40 5.85 14.04 -8.96
N THR A 41 5.69 14.82 -7.90
CA THR A 41 5.08 14.36 -6.64
C THR A 41 3.68 13.82 -6.84
N ARG A 42 2.91 14.35 -7.80
CA ARG A 42 1.53 13.91 -8.07
C ARG A 42 1.51 12.50 -8.62
N THR A 43 2.45 12.16 -9.48
CA THR A 43 2.65 10.83 -10.04
C THR A 43 3.04 9.85 -8.95
N LEU A 44 3.98 10.22 -8.07
CA LEU A 44 4.33 9.41 -6.90
C LEU A 44 3.12 9.14 -5.99
N LEU A 45 2.37 10.17 -5.61
CA LEU A 45 1.16 10.02 -4.78
C LEU A 45 0.11 9.12 -5.44
N SER A 46 -0.05 9.24 -6.76
CA SER A 46 -0.97 8.37 -7.53
C SER A 46 -0.49 6.92 -7.54
N SER A 47 0.83 6.68 -7.65
CA SER A 47 1.41 5.34 -7.54
C SER A 47 1.22 4.73 -6.15
N LEU A 48 1.35 5.52 -5.08
CA LEU A 48 1.11 5.06 -3.70
C LEU A 48 -0.37 4.70 -3.47
N ALA A 49 -1.31 5.54 -3.92
CA ALA A 49 -2.73 5.22 -3.80
C ALA A 49 -3.11 4.00 -4.65
N GLY A 50 -2.62 3.97 -5.90
CA GLY A 50 -2.82 2.85 -6.82
C GLY A 50 -2.26 1.54 -6.28
N SER A 51 -1.15 1.59 -5.54
CA SER A 51 -0.56 0.39 -4.95
C SER A 51 -1.47 -0.20 -3.85
N VAL A 52 -2.07 0.63 -3.01
CA VAL A 52 -3.04 0.18 -2.00
C VAL A 52 -4.29 -0.40 -2.65
N HIS A 53 -4.82 0.24 -3.70
CA HIS A 53 -5.97 -0.27 -4.43
C HIS A 53 -5.71 -1.65 -5.05
N ALA A 54 -4.60 -1.81 -5.77
CA ALA A 54 -4.23 -3.09 -6.36
C ALA A 54 -3.96 -4.18 -5.30
N ALA A 55 -3.42 -3.82 -4.14
CA ALA A 55 -3.22 -4.76 -3.04
C ALA A 55 -4.56 -5.19 -2.40
N LEU A 56 -5.50 -4.26 -2.22
CA LEU A 56 -6.86 -4.57 -1.72
C LEU A 56 -7.63 -5.47 -2.69
N GLU A 57 -7.59 -5.17 -3.99
CA GLU A 57 -8.19 -6.01 -5.03
C GLU A 57 -7.61 -7.43 -4.99
N ARG A 58 -6.29 -7.57 -4.86
CA ARG A 58 -5.62 -8.86 -4.72
C ARG A 58 -5.99 -9.61 -3.44
N ALA A 59 -6.35 -8.88 -2.37
CA ALA A 59 -6.86 -9.45 -1.12
C ALA A 59 -8.36 -9.79 -1.20
N GLY A 60 -9.05 -9.50 -2.32
CA GLY A 60 -10.49 -9.68 -2.45
C GLY A 60 -11.30 -8.70 -1.58
N ALA A 61 -10.71 -7.57 -1.19
CA ALA A 61 -11.29 -6.63 -0.24
C ALA A 61 -11.59 -5.27 -0.87
N GLY A 62 -12.62 -4.58 -0.35
CA GLY A 62 -12.94 -3.22 -0.73
C GLY A 62 -12.30 -2.18 0.20
N ARG A 63 -12.20 -0.94 -0.28
CA ARG A 63 -11.67 0.22 0.49
C ARG A 63 -12.38 0.46 1.83
N HIS A 64 -13.63 0.01 1.97
CA HIS A 64 -14.42 0.16 3.19
C HIS A 64 -13.95 -0.74 4.34
N SER A 65 -13.14 -1.75 4.05
CA SER A 65 -12.51 -2.62 5.05
C SER A 65 -11.18 -2.06 5.57
N LEU A 66 -10.61 -1.04 4.91
CA LEU A 66 -9.32 -0.47 5.30
C LEU A 66 -9.49 0.45 6.52
N ALA A 67 -8.91 0.07 7.65
CA ALA A 67 -8.98 0.81 8.90
C ALA A 67 -7.86 1.85 9.04
N ALA A 68 -6.66 1.53 8.53
CA ALA A 68 -5.51 2.43 8.56
C ALA A 68 -4.50 2.11 7.45
N CYS A 69 -3.65 3.09 7.14
CA CYS A 69 -2.51 2.95 6.25
C CYS A 69 -1.26 3.53 6.93
N GLY A 70 -0.19 2.74 7.02
CA GLY A 70 1.13 3.19 7.45
C GLY A 70 2.06 3.36 6.26
N ILE A 71 2.91 4.39 6.28
CA ILE A 71 3.90 4.64 5.23
C ILE A 71 5.27 4.75 5.88
N CYS A 72 6.17 3.83 5.52
CA CYS A 72 7.60 3.95 5.78
C CYS A 72 8.24 4.62 4.57
N VAL A 73 9.00 5.69 4.82
CA VAL A 73 9.72 6.43 3.79
C VAL A 73 11.17 6.52 4.20
N ALA A 74 12.09 6.31 3.25
CA ALA A 74 13.50 6.60 3.48
C ALA A 74 13.65 8.09 3.88
N GLY A 75 14.03 8.32 5.14
CA GLY A 75 14.37 9.65 5.64
C GLY A 75 15.79 10.05 5.21
N PHE A 76 16.00 11.34 5.03
CA PHE A 76 17.31 11.96 4.82
C PHE A 76 17.89 12.38 6.18
#